data_AF-A0A7C8NQ98-F1
#
_entry.id   AF-A0A7C8NQ98-F1
#
_cell.length_a   1.000
_cell.length_b   1.000
_cell.length_c   1.000
_cell.angle_alpha   90.00
_cell.angle_beta   90.00
_cell.angle_gamma   90.00
#
_symmetry.space_group_name_H-M   'P 1'
#
loop_
_entity.id
_entity.type
_entity.pdbx_description
1 polymer ?
#
loop_
_entity_poly.entity_id
_entity_poly.type
_entity_poly.pdbx_seq_one_letter_code
_entity_poly.pdbx_strand_id
1 'polypeptide(L)'
;MGPKFPHIKIVFGTVVFLSLLFFTLSSYRISGVLPIHLSNDIPSIHTVTATVTITATTTFTTAITTTSITKTKVQTKTSPPESTTTITTIDPSQLDVEQIEADFPLGYKNPNPWFRTPASPRTYANDLMNLLTDDQLALLPGFRAAALNWPEKVRKIESFYGINRTGSWQDHINSLDDDGLSPLTKWAQQYIYNHQHPEDCTGKKFYVLKNKWPRHGLGAIIRRVFIEMSAAIQTDRILIFDPEDSPGNTLVEETCGKHVGAKASLECVIEQLSSCASYATKENSVHQIDPSEVKDGKIRDTVPFAELAYSSYFSGSGVSPGGSVLRYWWRAQLYGYILRPNRAALERMTELRLNKTLHQGVETNRGNVEEPEAREVPFPLPPSTVSIHIRHGDKAGEGRLISTRDYIVAAERFILRNPLSYMKRAFMSTEDPGAIAEAKRTPFVNPVRSFGNIDWTWYYSNIPRVDGGPQANLALAHNKTDSLLTHMMQLWMAVECDTFVGNRNSNWNKMIDAIRCTLMDKCRAPYIDAGFVADWINFP
;
A
#
# COMPACT_ATOMS: atom_id res chain seq x y z
N MET A 1 30.87 -15.03 -65.02
CA MET A 1 29.51 -14.63 -64.62
C MET A 1 29.41 -14.70 -63.10
N GLY A 2 28.96 -13.61 -62.46
CA GLY A 2 28.82 -13.51 -60.99
C GLY A 2 27.63 -14.32 -60.44
N PRO A 3 27.39 -14.25 -59.11
CA PRO A 3 26.79 -13.04 -58.55
C PRO A 3 27.50 -12.47 -57.30
N LYS A 4 27.31 -11.17 -57.11
CA LYS A 4 27.76 -10.35 -55.96
C LYS A 4 26.68 -10.33 -54.88
N PHE A 5 27.07 -10.45 -53.61
CA PHE A 5 26.27 -10.02 -52.45
C PHE A 5 27.02 -8.88 -51.73
N PRO A 6 26.41 -7.70 -51.53
CA PRO A 6 26.89 -6.71 -50.57
C PRO A 6 25.99 -6.63 -49.31
N HIS A 7 26.56 -6.05 -48.24
CA HIS A 7 25.91 -5.51 -47.03
C HIS A 7 25.80 -6.39 -45.75
N ILE A 8 26.93 -6.73 -45.13
CA ILE A 8 27.01 -7.08 -43.68
C ILE A 8 28.22 -6.38 -43.01
N LYS A 9 28.42 -5.07 -43.25
CA LYS A 9 29.46 -4.30 -42.52
C LYS A 9 29.01 -2.96 -41.94
N ILE A 10 27.75 -2.57 -42.12
CA ILE A 10 27.25 -1.27 -41.63
C ILE A 10 26.51 -1.40 -40.28
N VAL A 11 26.00 -2.58 -39.92
CA VAL A 11 25.18 -2.75 -38.69
C VAL A 11 26.03 -2.80 -37.40
N PHE A 12 27.27 -3.27 -37.45
CA PHE A 12 28.09 -3.40 -36.23
C PHE A 12 28.69 -2.07 -35.75
N GLY A 13 28.99 -1.15 -36.67
CA GLY A 13 29.54 0.17 -36.33
C GLY A 13 28.52 1.08 -35.65
N THR A 14 27.26 1.06 -36.10
CA THR A 14 26.20 1.94 -35.58
C THR A 14 25.75 1.55 -34.17
N VAL A 15 25.71 0.25 -33.86
CA VAL A 15 25.30 -0.25 -32.53
C VAL A 15 26.38 0.02 -31.47
N VAL A 16 27.66 -0.08 -31.83
CA VAL A 16 28.77 0.23 -30.91
C VAL A 16 28.89 1.75 -30.67
N PHE A 17 28.66 2.57 -31.69
CA PHE A 17 28.73 4.03 -31.55
C PHE A 17 27.56 4.62 -30.73
N LEU A 18 26.34 4.08 -30.89
CA LEU A 18 25.17 4.46 -30.07
C LEU A 18 25.32 4.04 -28.60
N SER A 19 25.96 2.90 -28.34
CA SER A 19 26.20 2.41 -26.97
C SER A 19 27.25 3.25 -26.23
N LEU A 20 28.29 3.72 -26.93
CA LEU A 20 29.31 4.62 -26.38
C LEU A 20 28.78 6.04 -26.12
N LEU A 21 27.85 6.55 -26.95
CA LEU A 21 27.21 7.85 -26.73
C LEU A 21 26.26 7.83 -25.51
N PHE A 22 25.55 6.73 -25.29
CA PHE A 22 24.70 6.58 -24.10
C PHE A 22 25.52 6.48 -22.80
N PHE A 23 26.72 5.89 -22.85
CA PHE A 23 27.60 5.78 -21.68
C PHE A 23 28.28 7.10 -21.30
N THR A 24 28.62 7.95 -22.28
CA THR A 24 29.26 9.26 -22.03
C THR A 24 28.26 10.35 -21.62
N LEU A 25 27.01 10.27 -22.08
CA LEU A 25 25.94 11.20 -21.67
C LEU A 25 25.33 10.87 -20.30
N SER A 26 25.47 9.62 -19.83
CA SER A 26 24.97 9.20 -18.50
C SER A 26 25.97 9.39 -17.36
N SER A 27 27.26 9.67 -17.67
CA SER A 27 28.34 9.81 -16.68
C SER A 27 28.69 11.26 -16.31
N TYR A 28 27.95 12.25 -16.81
CA TYR A 28 28.16 13.68 -16.51
C TYR A 28 27.14 14.28 -15.54
N ARG A 29 26.87 13.63 -14.41
CA ARG A 29 26.46 14.30 -13.16
C ARG A 29 26.84 13.44 -11.96
N ILE A 30 28.00 13.73 -11.41
CA ILE A 30 28.36 13.80 -9.98
C ILE A 30 29.89 13.82 -9.96
N SER A 31 30.48 14.98 -9.67
CA SER A 31 31.77 15.17 -8.96
C SER A 31 32.14 16.64 -9.02
N GLY A 32 32.15 17.31 -7.87
CA GLY A 32 32.58 18.70 -7.76
C GLY A 32 32.17 19.32 -6.44
N VAL A 33 32.77 18.88 -5.34
CA VAL A 33 32.80 19.62 -4.08
C VAL A 33 34.16 20.31 -3.98
N LEU A 34 34.12 21.58 -3.53
CA LEU A 34 35.14 22.44 -2.89
C LEU A 34 35.37 23.76 -3.66
N PRO A 35 35.75 24.86 -2.98
CA PRO A 35 35.28 25.41 -1.70
C PRO A 35 34.79 26.87 -1.88
N ILE A 36 33.75 27.31 -1.16
CA ILE A 36 33.32 28.72 -1.24
C ILE A 36 34.08 29.52 -0.18
N HIS A 37 35.08 30.28 -0.63
CA HIS A 37 35.57 31.47 0.06
C HIS A 37 34.59 32.62 -0.20
N LEU A 38 34.21 33.35 0.86
CA LEU A 38 33.41 34.56 0.77
C LEU A 38 34.14 35.66 -0.02
N SER A 39 33.57 36.14 -1.11
CA SER A 39 33.74 37.52 -1.57
C SER A 39 32.54 38.00 -2.37
N ASN A 40 32.05 39.19 -2.01
CA ASN A 40 31.05 39.96 -2.74
C ASN A 40 31.58 40.31 -4.13
N ASP A 41 30.81 40.02 -5.18
CA ASP A 41 30.55 40.91 -6.34
C ASP A 41 29.95 40.11 -7.51
N ILE A 42 28.88 40.67 -8.09
CA ILE A 42 28.11 40.13 -9.22
C ILE A 42 28.72 40.64 -10.54
N PRO A 43 28.89 39.79 -11.56
CA PRO A 43 28.63 40.24 -12.92
C PRO A 43 27.80 39.28 -13.80
N SER A 44 27.17 39.90 -14.79
CA SER A 44 26.15 39.45 -15.76
C SER A 44 26.44 38.21 -16.61
N ILE A 45 25.40 37.42 -16.86
CA ILE A 45 25.39 36.22 -17.73
C ILE A 45 25.06 36.60 -19.18
N HIS A 46 25.89 36.13 -20.13
CA HIS A 46 25.60 36.09 -21.57
C HIS A 46 24.72 34.89 -21.91
N THR A 47 23.65 35.11 -22.68
CA THR A 47 22.74 34.08 -23.20
C THR A 47 23.32 33.42 -24.44
N VAL A 48 23.43 32.09 -24.45
CA VAL A 48 23.71 31.27 -25.65
C VAL A 48 22.40 30.58 -26.06
N THR A 49 21.94 30.84 -27.28
CA THR A 49 20.74 30.24 -27.87
C THR A 49 21.11 28.98 -28.65
N ALA A 50 20.44 27.85 -28.39
CA ALA A 50 20.50 26.65 -29.23
C ALA A 50 19.08 26.33 -29.75
N THR A 51 18.96 26.19 -31.07
CA THR A 51 17.71 25.88 -31.77
C THR A 51 17.63 24.38 -32.05
N VAL A 52 16.54 23.72 -31.66
CA VAL A 52 16.27 22.32 -32.00
C VAL A 52 15.00 22.26 -32.84
N THR A 53 15.12 21.74 -34.07
CA THR A 53 14.01 21.49 -34.99
C THR A 53 13.54 20.04 -34.83
N ILE A 54 12.26 19.82 -34.50
CA ILE A 54 11.65 18.48 -34.45
C ILE A 54 10.68 18.36 -35.64
N THR A 55 10.96 17.43 -36.54
CA THR A 55 10.08 17.07 -37.66
C THR A 55 9.20 15.88 -37.23
N ALA A 56 7.90 16.10 -37.06
CA ALA A 56 6.94 15.02 -36.83
C ALA A 56 6.36 14.54 -38.16
N THR A 57 6.45 13.22 -38.43
CA THR A 57 5.81 12.57 -39.58
C THR A 57 4.55 11.87 -39.09
N THR A 58 3.37 12.44 -39.39
CA THR A 58 2.07 11.82 -39.13
C THR A 58 1.54 11.13 -40.39
N THR A 59 1.32 9.81 -40.29
CA THR A 59 0.61 9.01 -41.30
C THR A 59 -0.88 9.06 -41.00
N PHE A 60 -1.69 9.60 -41.91
CA PHE A 60 -3.15 9.65 -41.78
C PHE A 60 -3.80 8.39 -42.37
N THR A 61 -4.74 7.79 -41.64
CA THR A 61 -5.72 6.85 -42.21
C THR A 61 -7.08 7.54 -42.21
N THR A 62 -7.68 7.63 -43.40
CA THR A 62 -8.85 8.46 -43.72
C THR A 62 -10.15 7.79 -43.27
N ALA A 63 -11.01 8.52 -42.55
CA ALA A 63 -12.45 8.31 -42.57
C ALA A 63 -13.13 9.69 -42.63
N ILE A 64 -13.91 9.88 -43.70
CA ILE A 64 -14.53 11.13 -44.12
C ILE A 64 -15.84 11.31 -43.36
N THR A 65 -16.05 12.45 -42.68
CA THR A 65 -17.37 13.10 -42.63
C THR A 65 -17.21 14.62 -42.43
N THR A 66 -17.73 15.35 -43.42
CA THR A 66 -17.95 16.80 -43.56
C THR A 66 -18.57 17.40 -42.28
N THR A 67 -18.25 18.60 -41.77
CA THR A 67 -18.62 19.92 -42.34
C THR A 67 -18.10 21.07 -41.45
N SER A 68 -17.96 22.25 -42.09
CA SER A 68 -17.90 23.63 -41.56
C SER A 68 -16.60 24.16 -40.93
N ILE A 69 -15.88 24.90 -41.78
CA ILE A 69 -14.79 25.82 -41.50
C ILE A 69 -15.39 27.13 -40.95
N THR A 70 -14.83 27.67 -39.87
CA THR A 70 -14.93 29.11 -39.57
C THR A 70 -13.55 29.63 -39.19
N LYS A 71 -13.03 30.56 -40.00
CA LYS A 71 -11.75 31.25 -39.77
C LYS A 71 -11.90 32.23 -38.62
N THR A 72 -10.98 32.23 -37.66
CA THR A 72 -10.75 33.39 -36.79
C THR A 72 -9.26 33.62 -36.59
N LYS A 73 -8.89 34.90 -36.70
CA LYS A 73 -7.56 35.48 -36.87
C LYS A 73 -6.89 35.64 -35.49
N VAL A 74 -5.71 35.05 -35.30
CA VAL A 74 -4.90 35.19 -34.08
C VAL A 74 -4.10 36.50 -34.13
N GLN A 75 -4.22 37.33 -33.09
CA GLN A 75 -3.31 38.45 -32.79
C GLN A 75 -2.49 38.09 -31.55
N THR A 76 -1.18 37.99 -31.68
CA THR A 76 -0.23 37.74 -30.60
C THR A 76 0.22 39.07 -29.97
N LYS A 77 0.09 39.21 -28.65
CA LYS A 77 0.83 40.18 -27.84
C LYS A 77 1.65 39.41 -26.80
N THR A 78 2.95 39.67 -26.80
CA THR A 78 3.95 39.12 -25.87
C THR A 78 4.08 40.03 -24.65
N SER A 79 4.17 39.44 -23.44
CA SER A 79 4.53 40.11 -22.18
C SER A 79 5.53 39.24 -21.40
N PRO A 80 6.39 39.80 -20.52
CA PRO A 80 7.51 39.11 -19.87
C PRO A 80 7.04 38.19 -18.72
N PRO A 81 7.89 37.25 -18.24
CA PRO A 81 7.46 36.21 -17.31
C PRO A 81 7.34 36.74 -15.88
N GLU A 82 6.12 36.75 -15.37
CA GLU A 82 5.80 36.95 -13.97
C GLU A 82 5.90 35.59 -13.26
N SER A 83 6.62 35.50 -12.15
CA SER A 83 6.73 34.28 -11.34
C SER A 83 5.39 34.00 -10.66
N THR A 84 4.50 33.28 -11.34
CA THR A 84 3.24 32.82 -10.79
C THR A 84 3.45 31.45 -10.14
N THR A 85 3.20 31.37 -8.83
CA THR A 85 2.99 30.10 -8.15
C THR A 85 1.70 29.51 -8.71
N THR A 86 1.80 28.61 -9.69
CA THR A 86 0.64 27.93 -10.26
C THR A 86 0.08 26.98 -9.22
N ILE A 87 -0.95 27.42 -8.49
CA ILE A 87 -1.90 26.50 -7.88
C ILE A 87 -2.61 25.86 -9.07
N THR A 88 -2.19 24.66 -9.46
CA THR A 88 -2.88 23.87 -10.47
C THR A 88 -4.21 23.44 -9.85
N THR A 89 -5.23 24.28 -9.96
CA THR A 89 -6.62 23.83 -9.86
C THR A 89 -6.84 22.90 -11.04
N ILE A 90 -6.73 21.60 -10.78
CA ILE A 90 -7.17 20.57 -11.72
C ILE A 90 -8.65 20.80 -11.94
N ASP A 91 -9.02 21.19 -13.16
CA ASP A 91 -10.42 21.26 -13.58
C ASP A 91 -10.98 19.82 -13.61
N PRO A 92 -11.98 19.49 -12.77
CA PRO A 92 -12.57 18.15 -12.73
C PRO A 92 -13.14 17.68 -14.07
N SER A 93 -13.44 18.60 -14.99
CA SER A 93 -13.94 18.30 -16.33
C SER A 93 -12.88 17.82 -17.32
N GLN A 94 -11.60 17.96 -16.97
CA GLN A 94 -10.44 17.53 -17.78
C GLN A 94 -9.94 16.13 -17.37
N LEU A 95 -10.54 15.51 -16.34
CA LEU A 95 -10.34 14.11 -16.03
C LEU A 95 -11.13 13.25 -17.02
N ASP A 96 -10.72 11.99 -17.21
CA ASP A 96 -11.42 11.05 -18.10
C ASP A 96 -12.79 10.66 -17.47
N VAL A 97 -13.77 11.54 -17.65
CA VAL A 97 -15.12 11.50 -17.09
C VAL A 97 -15.93 10.32 -17.67
N GLU A 98 -15.55 9.80 -18.84
CA GLU A 98 -16.32 8.78 -19.58
C GLU A 98 -16.48 7.47 -18.79
N GLN A 99 -15.52 7.07 -17.96
CA GLN A 99 -15.61 5.81 -17.19
C GLN A 99 -16.38 5.96 -15.86
N ILE A 100 -16.60 7.19 -15.38
CA ILE A 100 -17.40 7.47 -14.18
C ILE A 100 -18.86 7.71 -14.55
N GLU A 101 -19.12 8.44 -15.64
CA GLU A 101 -20.48 8.71 -16.15
C GLU A 101 -21.15 7.48 -16.77
N ALA A 102 -20.40 6.57 -17.38
CA ALA A 102 -20.95 5.31 -17.90
C ALA A 102 -21.49 4.37 -16.80
N ASP A 103 -20.87 4.40 -15.61
CA ASP A 103 -21.23 3.52 -14.49
C ASP A 103 -22.17 4.20 -13.47
N PHE A 104 -22.14 5.53 -13.41
CA PHE A 104 -23.02 6.37 -12.59
C PHE A 104 -23.38 7.61 -13.41
N PRO A 105 -24.40 7.55 -14.28
CA PRO A 105 -24.86 8.76 -14.92
C PRO A 105 -25.24 9.71 -13.78
N LEU A 106 -24.53 10.85 -13.69
CA LEU A 106 -24.88 11.96 -12.81
C LEU A 106 -26.32 12.35 -13.17
N GLY A 107 -27.29 11.77 -12.46
CA GLY A 107 -28.69 11.83 -12.84
C GLY A 107 -29.38 10.52 -13.21
N TYR A 108 -28.93 9.34 -12.72
CA TYR A 108 -29.78 8.15 -12.70
C TYR A 108 -31.09 8.47 -11.95
N LYS A 109 -32.11 8.85 -12.72
CA LYS A 109 -33.50 8.90 -12.29
C LYS A 109 -34.05 7.56 -12.71
N ASN A 110 -34.28 6.67 -11.76
CA ASN A 110 -35.09 5.50 -12.05
C ASN A 110 -36.45 6.04 -12.54
N PRO A 111 -36.83 5.83 -13.81
CA PRO A 111 -38.05 6.41 -14.36
C PRO A 111 -39.30 5.81 -13.72
N ASN A 112 -39.13 4.73 -12.94
CA ASN A 112 -40.21 4.07 -12.25
C ASN A 112 -40.67 4.90 -11.03
N PRO A 113 -41.92 5.39 -11.01
CA PRO A 113 -42.44 6.26 -9.96
C PRO A 113 -42.51 5.63 -8.56
N TRP A 114 -42.35 4.30 -8.45
CA TRP A 114 -42.25 3.58 -7.17
C TRP A 114 -40.86 3.70 -6.50
N PHE A 115 -39.81 4.11 -7.23
CA PHE A 115 -38.47 4.35 -6.68
C PHE A 115 -38.34 5.74 -6.04
N ARG A 116 -39.27 6.10 -5.15
CA ARG A 116 -39.13 7.30 -4.32
C ARG A 116 -38.34 6.93 -3.06
N THR A 117 -37.36 7.76 -2.69
CA THR A 117 -36.70 7.60 -1.38
C THR A 117 -37.78 7.73 -0.30
N PRO A 118 -37.97 6.72 0.57
CA PRO A 118 -38.92 6.82 1.67
C PRO A 118 -38.58 8.02 2.55
N ALA A 119 -39.60 8.64 3.15
CA ALA A 119 -39.35 9.63 4.20
C ALA A 119 -38.55 8.97 5.33
N SER A 120 -37.56 9.68 5.88
CA SER A 120 -36.75 9.14 6.98
C SER A 120 -37.67 8.80 8.15
N PRO A 121 -37.65 7.56 8.69
CA PRO A 121 -38.60 7.11 9.72
C PRO A 121 -38.32 7.70 11.11
N ARG A 122 -37.61 8.84 11.21
CA ARG A 122 -37.22 9.48 12.49
C ARG A 122 -38.39 9.65 13.45
N THR A 123 -39.61 9.80 12.94
CA THR A 123 -40.82 9.96 13.74
C THR A 123 -41.27 8.70 14.49
N TYR A 124 -40.87 7.50 14.05
CA TYR A 124 -41.32 6.21 14.63
C TYR A 124 -40.25 5.47 15.44
N ALA A 125 -39.02 5.99 15.53
CA ALA A 125 -37.93 5.33 16.24
C ALA A 125 -38.23 5.20 17.75
N ASN A 126 -38.92 6.18 18.33
CA ASN A 126 -39.37 6.14 19.71
C ASN A 126 -40.49 5.10 19.92
N ASP A 127 -41.32 4.87 18.90
CA ASP A 127 -42.41 3.89 18.97
C ASP A 127 -41.87 2.46 18.93
N LEU A 128 -40.81 2.19 18.15
CA LEU A 128 -40.16 0.87 18.13
C LEU A 128 -39.66 0.46 19.52
N MET A 129 -39.03 1.38 20.26
CA MET A 129 -38.53 1.10 21.61
C MET A 129 -39.67 0.77 22.58
N ASN A 130 -40.87 1.29 22.34
CA ASN A 130 -42.07 1.00 23.15
C ASN A 130 -42.81 -0.28 22.71
N LEU A 131 -42.50 -0.83 21.53
CA LEU A 131 -43.12 -2.03 20.95
C LEU A 131 -42.33 -3.32 21.24
N LEU A 132 -41.07 -3.20 21.62
CA LEU A 132 -40.20 -4.34 21.89
C LEU A 132 -40.35 -4.77 23.35
N THR A 133 -40.41 -6.08 23.58
CA THR A 133 -40.37 -6.62 24.95
C THR A 133 -39.01 -6.35 25.60
N ASP A 134 -38.91 -6.44 26.93
CA ASP A 134 -37.63 -6.29 27.63
C ASP A 134 -36.54 -7.24 27.08
N ASP A 135 -36.93 -8.48 26.71
CA ASP A 135 -36.02 -9.45 26.09
C ASP A 135 -35.57 -9.02 24.68
N GLN A 136 -36.48 -8.45 23.87
CA GLN A 136 -36.14 -7.94 22.54
C GLN A 136 -35.34 -6.63 22.60
N LEU A 137 -35.64 -5.78 23.57
CA LEU A 137 -34.85 -4.62 23.92
C LEU A 137 -33.47 -5.04 24.42
N ALA A 138 -33.33 -6.17 25.11
CA ALA A 138 -32.03 -6.72 25.50
C ALA A 138 -31.23 -7.27 24.30
N LEU A 139 -31.90 -7.68 23.22
CA LEU A 139 -31.25 -8.01 21.94
C LEU A 139 -30.78 -6.77 21.19
N LEU A 140 -31.38 -5.59 21.38
CA LEU A 140 -30.94 -4.35 20.72
C LEU A 140 -29.51 -3.93 21.08
N PRO A 141 -29.03 -3.99 22.34
CA PRO A 141 -27.63 -3.91 22.67
C PRO A 141 -26.79 -4.99 22.01
N GLY A 142 -27.30 -6.19 21.77
CA GLY A 142 -26.63 -7.22 20.97
C GLY A 142 -26.45 -6.82 19.50
N PHE A 143 -27.48 -6.22 18.90
CA PHE A 143 -27.42 -5.62 17.56
C PHE A 143 -26.57 -4.34 17.51
N ARG A 144 -26.61 -3.54 18.57
CA ARG A 144 -25.82 -2.32 18.74
C ARG A 144 -24.37 -2.64 19.06
N ALA A 145 -24.06 -3.72 19.76
CA ALA A 145 -22.72 -4.26 20.00
C ALA A 145 -22.19 -4.99 18.76
N ALA A 146 -23.04 -5.67 17.99
CA ALA A 146 -22.69 -6.11 16.63
C ALA A 146 -22.35 -4.90 15.74
N ALA A 147 -23.02 -3.76 15.95
CA ALA A 147 -22.70 -2.47 15.33
C ALA A 147 -21.61 -1.65 16.05
N LEU A 148 -21.19 -2.03 17.27
CA LEU A 148 -20.20 -1.36 18.12
C LEU A 148 -19.24 -2.44 18.64
N ASN A 149 -18.29 -2.83 17.79
CA ASN A 149 -17.14 -3.68 18.12
C ASN A 149 -17.43 -4.75 19.19
N TRP A 150 -17.98 -5.90 18.76
CA TRP A 150 -18.16 -7.09 19.61
C TRP A 150 -16.96 -7.31 20.55
N PRO A 151 -17.15 -7.67 21.85
CA PRO A 151 -16.05 -7.83 22.80
C PRO A 151 -14.92 -8.74 22.30
N GLU A 152 -15.28 -9.77 21.54
CA GLU A 152 -14.32 -10.64 20.87
C GLU A 152 -13.48 -9.90 19.82
N LYS A 153 -14.09 -9.09 18.96
CA LYS A 153 -13.39 -8.27 17.96
C LYS A 153 -12.46 -7.27 18.64
N VAL A 154 -12.88 -6.64 19.74
CA VAL A 154 -12.02 -5.75 20.53
C VAL A 154 -10.83 -6.51 21.06
N ARG A 155 -11.03 -7.67 21.69
CA ARG A 155 -9.94 -8.51 22.22
C ARG A 155 -8.96 -8.96 21.13
N LYS A 156 -9.44 -9.31 19.94
CA LYS A 156 -8.59 -9.65 18.78
C LYS A 156 -7.73 -8.46 18.36
N ILE A 157 -8.31 -7.26 18.28
CA ILE A 157 -7.60 -6.02 17.96
C ILE A 157 -6.60 -5.65 19.07
N GLU A 158 -6.99 -5.71 20.34
CA GLU A 158 -6.08 -5.48 21.48
C GLU A 158 -4.88 -6.43 21.43
N SER A 159 -5.12 -7.73 21.24
CA SER A 159 -4.05 -8.72 21.08
C SER A 159 -3.16 -8.45 19.86
N PHE A 160 -3.71 -7.93 18.77
CA PHE A 160 -2.96 -7.54 17.57
C PHE A 160 -2.04 -6.33 17.83
N TYR A 161 -2.46 -5.41 18.70
CA TYR A 161 -1.64 -4.32 19.23
C TYR A 161 -0.70 -4.75 20.37
N GLY A 162 -0.79 -5.99 20.85
CA GLY A 162 -0.04 -6.46 22.02
C GLY A 162 -0.62 -6.00 23.36
N ILE A 163 -1.77 -5.33 23.36
CA ILE A 163 -2.49 -4.90 24.56
C ILE A 163 -3.02 -6.15 25.26
N ASN A 164 -2.61 -6.37 26.51
CA ASN A 164 -2.96 -7.55 27.32
C ASN A 164 -2.61 -8.90 26.65
N ARG A 165 -1.74 -8.92 25.63
CA ARG A 165 -1.33 -10.16 24.98
C ARG A 165 -0.38 -10.92 25.91
N THR A 166 -0.85 -12.05 26.42
CA THR A 166 -0.01 -13.04 27.12
C THR A 166 0.47 -14.06 26.11
N GLY A 167 1.69 -13.90 25.60
CA GLY A 167 2.31 -14.86 24.68
C GLY A 167 2.96 -14.25 23.45
N SER A 168 3.33 -15.14 22.55
CA SER A 168 3.97 -14.87 21.26
C SER A 168 2.98 -14.41 20.20
N TRP A 169 3.49 -14.07 19.02
CA TRP A 169 2.65 -13.90 17.85
C TRP A 169 2.00 -15.20 17.37
N GLN A 170 2.63 -16.36 17.61
CA GLN A 170 2.03 -17.66 17.29
C GLN A 170 0.75 -17.87 18.12
N ASP A 171 0.77 -17.48 19.40
CA ASP A 171 -0.42 -17.54 20.27
C ASP A 171 -1.54 -16.63 19.75
N HIS A 172 -1.19 -15.41 19.32
CA HIS A 172 -2.15 -14.51 18.68
C HIS A 172 -2.76 -15.12 17.42
N ILE A 173 -1.95 -15.62 16.49
CA ILE A 173 -2.42 -16.23 15.23
C ILE A 173 -3.31 -17.45 15.51
N ASN A 174 -2.95 -18.26 16.51
CA ASN A 174 -3.75 -19.43 16.90
C ASN A 174 -5.11 -19.06 17.50
N SER A 175 -5.23 -17.87 18.11
CA SER A 175 -6.48 -17.35 18.68
C SER A 175 -7.47 -16.80 17.64
N LEU A 176 -7.04 -16.62 16.39
CA LEU A 176 -7.85 -16.08 15.30
C LEU A 176 -8.74 -17.16 14.65
N ASP A 177 -9.83 -16.73 14.01
CA ASP A 177 -10.76 -17.65 13.34
C ASP A 177 -10.17 -18.14 12.02
N ASP A 178 -10.11 -19.46 11.84
CA ASP A 178 -9.55 -20.05 10.61
C ASP A 178 -10.33 -19.63 9.35
N ASP A 179 -11.65 -19.43 9.47
CA ASP A 179 -12.51 -18.96 8.39
C ASP A 179 -12.17 -17.53 7.93
N GLY A 180 -11.66 -16.71 8.82
CA GLY A 180 -11.25 -15.35 8.50
C GLY A 180 -9.80 -15.25 8.03
N LEU A 181 -8.97 -16.27 8.27
CA LEU A 181 -7.59 -16.31 7.78
C LEU A 181 -7.50 -16.78 6.33
N SER A 182 -6.35 -16.53 5.70
CA SER A 182 -5.98 -17.22 4.47
C SER A 182 -5.85 -18.74 4.76
N PRO A 183 -6.20 -19.65 3.82
CA PRO A 183 -6.19 -21.08 4.11
C PRO A 183 -4.83 -21.55 4.65
N LEU A 184 -4.83 -22.47 5.61
CA LEU A 184 -3.62 -23.02 6.24
C LEU A 184 -2.69 -21.99 6.92
N THR A 185 -3.15 -20.77 7.22
CA THR A 185 -2.28 -19.74 7.83
C THR A 185 -1.63 -20.20 9.13
N LYS A 186 -2.38 -20.78 10.06
CA LYS A 186 -1.82 -21.26 11.35
C LYS A 186 -0.69 -22.27 11.13
N TRP A 187 -0.91 -23.25 10.25
CA TRP A 187 0.11 -24.22 9.87
C TRP A 187 1.31 -23.56 9.20
N ALA A 188 1.09 -22.66 8.23
CA ALA A 188 2.16 -22.03 7.46
C ALA A 188 3.03 -21.11 8.35
N GLN A 189 2.40 -20.32 9.22
CA GLN A 189 3.12 -19.47 10.18
C GLN A 189 3.93 -20.31 11.16
N GLN A 190 3.38 -21.41 11.67
CA GLN A 190 4.11 -22.34 12.53
C GLN A 190 5.26 -23.03 11.80
N TYR A 191 5.05 -23.44 10.55
CA TYR A 191 6.09 -24.04 9.71
C TYR A 191 7.26 -23.08 9.48
N ILE A 192 6.99 -21.83 9.10
CA ILE A 192 8.03 -20.81 8.92
C ILE A 192 8.74 -20.56 10.26
N TYR A 193 8.00 -20.45 11.36
CA TYR A 193 8.56 -20.26 12.70
C TYR A 193 9.50 -21.40 13.09
N ASN A 194 9.07 -22.65 12.99
CA ASN A 194 9.89 -23.80 13.37
C ASN A 194 11.15 -23.93 12.51
N HIS A 195 11.05 -23.58 11.21
CA HIS A 195 12.21 -23.56 10.33
C HIS A 195 13.23 -22.49 10.75
N GLN A 196 12.77 -21.29 11.13
CA GLN A 196 13.67 -20.21 11.54
C GLN A 196 14.10 -20.29 13.01
N HIS A 197 13.34 -20.99 13.86
CA HIS A 197 13.56 -21.13 15.30
C HIS A 197 13.56 -22.60 15.71
N PRO A 198 14.45 -23.44 15.18
CA PRO A 198 14.58 -24.82 15.64
C PRO A 198 15.02 -24.86 17.11
N GLU A 199 14.66 -25.93 17.81
CA GLU A 199 15.09 -26.16 19.21
C GLU A 199 16.62 -26.24 19.31
N ASP A 200 17.29 -26.75 18.27
CA ASP A 200 18.75 -26.81 18.14
C ASP A 200 19.23 -26.19 16.82
N CYS A 201 20.10 -25.19 16.95
CA CYS A 201 20.73 -24.47 15.85
C CYS A 201 22.05 -25.12 15.39
N THR A 202 22.54 -26.15 16.10
CA THR A 202 23.80 -26.83 15.80
C THR A 202 23.75 -27.53 14.44
N GLY A 203 24.79 -27.33 13.63
CA GLY A 203 24.90 -27.94 12.30
C GLY A 203 23.92 -27.39 11.24
N LYS A 204 23.11 -26.38 11.58
CA LYS A 204 22.24 -25.71 10.62
C LYS A 204 23.04 -24.88 9.62
N LYS A 205 22.45 -24.69 8.44
CA LYS A 205 22.99 -23.84 7.38
C LYS A 205 22.27 -22.49 7.40
N PHE A 206 22.99 -21.43 7.07
CA PHE A 206 22.47 -20.08 7.14
C PHE A 206 22.51 -19.38 5.79
N TYR A 207 21.50 -18.56 5.54
CA TYR A 207 21.54 -17.50 4.54
C TYR A 207 21.64 -16.16 5.26
N VAL A 208 22.79 -15.51 5.15
CA VAL A 208 23.10 -14.23 5.80
C VAL A 208 22.80 -13.09 4.84
N LEU A 209 21.65 -12.43 5.07
CA LEU A 209 21.11 -11.40 4.19
C LEU A 209 21.69 -10.02 4.51
N LYS A 210 22.47 -9.52 3.55
CA LYS A 210 23.00 -8.15 3.53
C LYS A 210 21.98 -7.13 3.05
N ASN A 211 22.21 -5.87 3.35
CA ASN A 211 21.44 -4.74 2.86
C ASN A 211 21.69 -4.46 1.38
N LYS A 212 20.95 -5.17 0.51
CA LYS A 212 21.02 -4.97 -0.93
C LYS A 212 20.22 -3.74 -1.41
N TRP A 213 19.45 -3.08 -0.53
CA TRP A 213 18.40 -2.12 -0.90
C TRP A 213 18.32 -0.89 0.02
N PRO A 214 19.43 -0.15 0.26
CA PRO A 214 19.48 0.91 1.28
C PRO A 214 18.57 2.12 0.98
N ARG A 215 18.11 2.30 -0.25
CA ARG A 215 17.24 3.42 -0.66
C ARG A 215 15.78 3.03 -0.86
N HIS A 216 15.38 1.84 -0.45
CA HIS A 216 14.00 1.39 -0.60
C HIS A 216 13.17 1.73 0.65
N GLY A 217 11.89 2.03 0.46
CA GLY A 217 10.94 2.12 1.58
C GLY A 217 10.59 0.76 2.17
N LEU A 218 9.97 0.76 3.35
CA LEU A 218 9.62 -0.45 4.11
C LEU A 218 8.99 -1.54 3.25
N GLY A 219 7.90 -1.23 2.53
CA GLY A 219 7.19 -2.23 1.72
C GLY A 219 8.06 -2.89 0.65
N ALA A 220 8.99 -2.15 0.04
CA ALA A 220 9.93 -2.71 -0.92
C ALA A 220 11.03 -3.55 -0.25
N ILE A 221 11.53 -3.15 0.92
CA ILE A 221 12.50 -3.95 1.69
C ILE A 221 11.86 -5.27 2.13
N ILE A 222 10.69 -5.22 2.78
CA ILE A 222 9.98 -6.42 3.24
C ILE A 222 9.68 -7.35 2.08
N ARG A 223 9.25 -6.79 0.94
CA ARG A 223 9.06 -7.58 -0.28
C ARG A 223 10.28 -8.39 -0.64
N ARG A 224 11.44 -7.74 -0.61
CA ARG A 224 12.69 -8.38 -0.96
C ARG A 224 13.13 -9.39 0.08
N VAL A 225 13.00 -9.08 1.37
CA VAL A 225 13.29 -10.02 2.46
C VAL A 225 12.46 -11.30 2.33
N PHE A 226 11.17 -11.22 1.98
CA PHE A 226 10.40 -12.46 1.80
C PHE A 226 10.87 -13.28 0.60
N ILE A 227 11.33 -12.66 -0.49
CA ILE A 227 11.86 -13.42 -1.65
C ILE A 227 13.10 -14.20 -1.21
N GLU A 228 13.97 -13.55 -0.44
CA GLU A 228 15.18 -14.17 0.10
C GLU A 228 14.85 -15.26 1.14
N MET A 229 13.85 -15.05 2.00
CA MET A 229 13.36 -16.06 2.94
C MET A 229 12.77 -17.27 2.22
N SER A 230 12.01 -17.05 1.15
CA SER A 230 11.47 -18.12 0.32
C SER A 230 12.59 -18.96 -0.31
N ALA A 231 13.68 -18.33 -0.75
CA ALA A 231 14.86 -19.03 -1.27
C ALA A 231 15.61 -19.80 -0.17
N ALA A 232 15.72 -19.21 1.02
CA ALA A 232 16.33 -19.84 2.19
C ALA A 232 15.59 -21.13 2.58
N ILE A 233 14.25 -21.07 2.67
CA ILE A 233 13.40 -22.21 2.97
C ILE A 233 13.52 -23.31 1.90
N GLN A 234 13.59 -22.93 0.61
CA GLN A 234 13.75 -23.89 -0.49
C GLN A 234 15.10 -24.64 -0.45
N THR A 235 16.11 -24.06 0.18
CA THR A 235 17.46 -24.62 0.27
C THR A 235 17.81 -25.13 1.67
N ASP A 236 16.81 -25.24 2.55
CA ASP A 236 16.95 -25.67 3.95
C ASP A 236 18.01 -24.85 4.73
N ARG A 237 17.92 -23.52 4.59
CA ARG A 237 18.80 -22.55 5.24
C ARG A 237 18.00 -21.58 6.09
N ILE A 238 18.43 -21.37 7.32
CA ILE A 238 17.86 -20.35 8.22
C ILE A 238 18.26 -18.97 7.71
N LEU A 239 17.29 -18.06 7.53
CA LEU A 239 17.56 -16.70 7.10
C LEU A 239 17.86 -15.84 8.33
N ILE A 240 19.01 -15.18 8.32
CA ILE A 240 19.38 -14.19 9.33
C ILE A 240 19.80 -12.90 8.65
N PHE A 241 19.66 -11.76 9.34
CA PHE A 241 20.27 -10.53 8.86
C PHE A 241 21.76 -10.50 9.15
N ASP A 242 22.50 -9.89 8.23
CA ASP A 242 23.94 -9.72 8.37
C ASP A 242 24.24 -8.74 9.53
N PRO A 243 25.01 -9.15 10.55
CA PRO A 243 25.28 -8.30 11.72
C PRO A 243 26.07 -7.03 11.36
N GLU A 244 26.77 -6.98 10.22
CA GLU A 244 27.57 -5.83 9.79
C GLU A 244 26.81 -4.88 8.86
N ASP A 245 25.83 -5.41 8.11
CA ASP A 245 25.07 -4.65 7.11
C ASP A 245 23.68 -5.23 6.88
N SER A 246 22.78 -5.00 7.85
CA SER A 246 21.41 -5.50 7.83
C SER A 246 20.44 -4.61 7.01
N PRO A 247 19.40 -5.19 6.38
CA PRO A 247 18.33 -4.43 5.74
C PRO A 247 17.62 -3.43 6.66
N GLY A 248 17.23 -2.27 6.11
CA GLY A 248 16.40 -1.26 6.76
C GLY A 248 17.12 -0.25 7.65
N ASN A 249 18.45 -0.28 7.70
CA ASN A 249 19.26 0.69 8.43
C ASN A 249 18.95 2.18 8.13
N THR A 250 18.46 2.50 6.93
CA THR A 250 18.08 3.87 6.55
C THR A 250 16.68 4.29 7.01
N LEU A 251 15.88 3.34 7.52
CA LEU A 251 14.52 3.58 7.98
C LEU A 251 14.42 3.83 9.49
N VAL A 252 15.54 3.65 10.21
CA VAL A 252 15.61 3.73 11.66
C VAL A 252 16.80 4.61 12.08
N GLU A 253 16.77 5.08 13.31
CA GLU A 253 17.90 5.78 13.93
C GLU A 253 19.02 4.81 14.29
N GLU A 254 20.27 5.27 14.29
CA GLU A 254 21.41 4.45 14.72
C GLU A 254 21.26 3.97 16.17
N THR A 255 20.58 4.74 17.00
CA THR A 255 20.27 4.43 18.40
C THR A 255 18.97 3.64 18.58
N CYS A 256 18.46 3.00 17.53
CA CYS A 256 17.21 2.24 17.60
C CYS A 256 17.36 0.98 18.46
N GLY A 257 16.87 1.03 19.69
CA GLY A 257 16.55 -0.13 20.53
C GLY A 257 17.50 -1.34 20.45
N LYS A 258 16.93 -2.54 20.58
CA LYS A 258 17.68 -3.82 20.58
C LYS A 258 17.68 -4.43 19.17
N HIS A 259 18.85 -4.86 18.70
CA HIS A 259 19.06 -5.55 17.41
C HIS A 259 20.32 -6.44 17.49
N VAL A 260 20.48 -7.42 16.59
CA VAL A 260 21.55 -8.45 16.66
C VAL A 260 22.88 -7.98 16.03
N GLY A 261 22.87 -6.90 15.25
CA GLY A 261 24.04 -6.39 14.53
C GLY A 261 24.72 -5.18 15.16
N ALA A 262 25.85 -4.78 14.57
CA ALA A 262 26.60 -3.56 14.91
C ALA A 262 25.92 -2.28 14.40
N LYS A 263 25.00 -2.40 13.44
CA LYS A 263 24.22 -1.30 12.88
C LYS A 263 22.73 -1.54 13.07
N ALA A 264 22.04 -0.44 13.32
CA ALA A 264 20.59 -0.31 13.28
C ALA A 264 19.99 -1.01 12.04
N SER A 265 18.86 -1.69 12.22
CA SER A 265 18.21 -2.48 11.17
C SER A 265 16.70 -2.56 11.36
N LEU A 266 16.00 -3.28 10.47
CA LEU A 266 14.58 -3.58 10.67
C LEU A 266 14.31 -4.26 12.03
N GLU A 267 15.23 -5.07 12.58
CA GLU A 267 15.03 -5.77 13.87
C GLU A 267 14.85 -4.82 15.06
N CYS A 268 15.17 -3.53 14.88
CA CYS A 268 14.81 -2.51 15.85
C CYS A 268 13.29 -2.39 16.06
N VAL A 269 12.49 -2.69 15.04
CA VAL A 269 11.03 -2.56 15.08
C VAL A 269 10.28 -3.87 14.85
N ILE A 270 10.88 -4.85 14.17
CA ILE A 270 10.32 -6.20 14.01
C ILE A 270 10.96 -7.21 14.96
N GLU A 271 10.29 -8.33 15.18
CA GLU A 271 10.91 -9.48 15.82
C GLU A 271 12.10 -9.98 15.01
N GLN A 272 13.09 -10.55 15.69
CA GLN A 272 14.20 -11.23 15.03
C GLN A 272 13.64 -12.32 14.12
N LEU A 273 14.23 -12.45 12.94
CA LEU A 273 13.75 -13.44 11.96
C LEU A 273 14.00 -14.88 12.41
N SER A 274 15.00 -15.08 13.28
CA SER A 274 15.47 -16.38 13.77
C SER A 274 16.11 -16.24 15.15
N SER A 275 16.02 -17.29 15.97
CA SER A 275 16.75 -17.42 17.25
C SER A 275 18.18 -17.97 17.07
N CYS A 276 18.58 -18.35 15.86
CA CYS A 276 19.83 -19.04 15.58
C CYS A 276 20.95 -18.13 15.08
N ALA A 277 20.78 -16.81 15.09
CA ALA A 277 21.74 -15.87 14.49
C ALA A 277 23.18 -16.02 15.02
N SER A 278 23.34 -16.35 16.31
CA SER A 278 24.66 -16.56 16.93
C SER A 278 25.40 -17.84 16.49
N TYR A 279 24.73 -18.75 15.78
CA TYR A 279 25.31 -20.01 15.29
C TYR A 279 25.85 -19.91 13.85
N ALA A 280 25.63 -18.77 13.19
CA ALA A 280 26.15 -18.53 11.85
C ALA A 280 27.67 -18.31 11.90
N THR A 281 28.40 -19.11 11.14
CA THR A 281 29.84 -19.01 10.91
C THR A 281 30.12 -18.89 9.42
N LYS A 282 31.37 -18.57 9.05
CA LYS A 282 31.76 -18.45 7.64
C LYS A 282 31.62 -19.79 6.89
N GLU A 283 31.75 -20.91 7.59
CA GLU A 283 31.74 -22.26 7.03
C GLU A 283 30.32 -22.79 6.76
N ASN A 284 29.33 -22.38 7.55
CA ASN A 284 27.93 -22.84 7.42
C ASN A 284 27.00 -21.80 6.79
N SER A 285 27.52 -20.63 6.41
CA SER A 285 26.75 -19.51 5.90
C SER A 285 27.03 -19.21 4.43
N VAL A 286 25.98 -18.77 3.71
CA VAL A 286 26.10 -18.17 2.38
C VAL A 286 25.50 -16.76 2.38
N HIS A 287 25.97 -15.89 1.49
CA HIS A 287 25.41 -14.53 1.29
C HIS A 287 24.57 -14.40 0.02
N GLN A 288 24.48 -15.47 -0.76
CA GLN A 288 23.66 -15.56 -1.95
C GLN A 288 23.30 -17.03 -2.15
N ILE A 289 22.05 -17.29 -2.50
CA ILE A 289 21.59 -18.61 -2.91
C ILE A 289 21.91 -18.81 -4.39
N ASP A 290 22.58 -19.92 -4.72
CA ASP A 290 22.77 -20.30 -6.11
C ASP A 290 21.42 -20.70 -6.72
N PRO A 291 20.99 -20.11 -7.85
CA PRO A 291 19.75 -20.51 -8.52
C PRO A 291 19.65 -22.01 -8.78
N SER A 292 20.77 -22.71 -9.01
CA SER A 292 20.79 -24.17 -9.22
C SER A 292 20.43 -24.99 -7.97
N GLU A 293 20.54 -24.41 -6.77
CA GLU A 293 20.04 -25.03 -5.53
C GLU A 293 18.51 -24.94 -5.40
N VAL A 294 17.86 -24.12 -6.23
CA VAL A 294 16.41 -23.90 -6.21
C VAL A 294 15.73 -24.67 -7.33
N LYS A 295 14.58 -25.29 -7.01
CA LYS A 295 13.76 -25.99 -8.00
C LYS A 295 13.43 -25.08 -9.19
N ASP A 296 13.70 -25.59 -10.40
CA ASP A 296 13.54 -24.92 -11.70
C ASP A 296 14.40 -23.66 -11.91
N GLY A 297 15.35 -23.34 -11.01
CA GLY A 297 16.28 -22.22 -11.17
C GLY A 297 15.66 -20.83 -10.97
N LYS A 298 14.36 -20.74 -10.65
CA LYS A 298 13.60 -19.48 -10.64
C LYS A 298 13.27 -19.01 -9.23
N ILE A 299 14.27 -18.49 -8.51
CA ILE A 299 14.14 -17.98 -7.13
C ILE A 299 12.89 -17.09 -6.90
N ARG A 300 12.51 -16.27 -7.89
CA ARG A 300 11.38 -15.35 -7.78
C ARG A 300 10.03 -15.97 -8.13
N ASP A 301 9.99 -17.10 -8.81
CA ASP A 301 8.73 -17.68 -9.28
C ASP A 301 8.38 -18.97 -8.55
N THR A 302 9.40 -19.69 -8.06
CA THR A 302 9.24 -20.96 -7.36
C THR A 302 8.80 -20.74 -5.92
N VAL A 303 7.71 -21.42 -5.55
CA VAL A 303 7.18 -21.52 -4.19
C VAL A 303 7.73 -22.80 -3.55
N PRO A 304 8.10 -22.82 -2.25
CA PRO A 304 8.60 -24.01 -1.57
C PRO A 304 7.54 -25.14 -1.46
N PHE A 305 7.90 -26.25 -0.81
CA PHE A 305 7.04 -27.40 -0.51
C PHE A 305 5.65 -27.02 0.05
N ALA A 306 5.51 -25.83 0.65
CA ALA A 306 4.20 -25.26 1.01
C ALA A 306 3.18 -25.25 -0.15
N GLU A 307 3.63 -25.23 -1.41
CA GLU A 307 2.79 -25.49 -2.60
C GLU A 307 2.07 -26.84 -2.54
N LEU A 308 2.77 -27.91 -2.16
CA LEU A 308 2.17 -29.25 -2.03
C LEU A 308 1.16 -29.29 -0.90
N ALA A 309 1.43 -28.60 0.22
CA ALA A 309 0.48 -28.50 1.33
C ALA A 309 -0.81 -27.77 0.90
N TYR A 310 -0.66 -26.60 0.26
CA TYR A 310 -1.81 -25.83 -0.22
C TYR A 310 -2.58 -26.55 -1.33
N SER A 311 -1.88 -27.21 -2.26
CA SER A 311 -2.54 -28.01 -3.31
C SER A 311 -3.27 -29.22 -2.72
N SER A 312 -2.70 -29.87 -1.71
CA SER A 312 -3.32 -30.99 -1.02
C SER A 312 -4.55 -30.57 -0.20
N TYR A 313 -4.61 -29.33 0.28
CA TYR A 313 -5.79 -28.78 0.96
C TYR A 313 -7.04 -28.78 0.05
N PHE A 314 -6.86 -28.65 -1.27
CA PHE A 314 -7.95 -28.75 -2.26
C PHE A 314 -8.11 -30.16 -2.84
N SER A 315 -7.40 -31.16 -2.32
CA SER A 315 -7.53 -32.54 -2.79
C SER A 315 -8.96 -33.05 -2.57
N GLY A 316 -9.54 -33.64 -3.62
CA GLY A 316 -10.92 -34.12 -3.60
C GLY A 316 -12.00 -33.06 -3.80
N SER A 317 -11.67 -31.76 -3.81
CA SER A 317 -12.65 -30.69 -4.09
C SER A 317 -12.79 -30.36 -5.58
N GLY A 318 -11.98 -30.98 -6.45
CA GLY A 318 -11.93 -30.68 -7.88
C GLY A 318 -11.29 -29.33 -8.23
N VAL A 319 -10.72 -28.62 -7.24
CA VAL A 319 -10.07 -27.32 -7.42
C VAL A 319 -8.56 -27.52 -7.54
N SER A 320 -7.96 -26.98 -8.60
CA SER A 320 -6.51 -26.92 -8.77
C SER A 320 -6.06 -25.46 -8.75
N PRO A 321 -5.35 -25.00 -7.70
CA PRO A 321 -4.93 -23.62 -7.60
C PRO A 321 -3.85 -23.28 -8.64
N GLY A 322 -4.03 -22.19 -9.38
CA GLY A 322 -3.04 -21.71 -10.33
C GLY A 322 -1.80 -21.09 -9.65
N GLY A 323 -0.67 -21.05 -10.36
CA GLY A 323 0.61 -20.57 -9.83
C GLY A 323 0.58 -19.15 -9.23
N SER A 324 -0.22 -18.24 -9.80
CA SER A 324 -0.39 -16.88 -9.24
C SER A 324 -1.09 -16.89 -7.87
N VAL A 325 -2.05 -17.79 -7.66
CA VAL A 325 -2.74 -17.95 -6.36
C VAL A 325 -1.79 -18.53 -5.33
N LEU A 326 -1.03 -19.57 -5.69
CA LEU A 326 -0.03 -20.19 -4.81
C LEU A 326 1.04 -19.18 -4.38
N ARG A 327 1.54 -18.40 -5.33
CA ARG A 327 2.50 -17.32 -5.12
C ARG A 327 1.94 -16.23 -4.21
N TYR A 328 0.73 -15.76 -4.49
CA TYR A 328 0.04 -14.76 -3.68
C TYR A 328 -0.13 -15.26 -2.24
N TRP A 329 -0.63 -16.49 -2.07
CA TRP A 329 -0.84 -17.12 -0.78
C TRP A 329 0.47 -17.22 0.01
N TRP A 330 1.51 -17.81 -0.57
CA TRP A 330 2.79 -18.01 0.12
C TRP A 330 3.46 -16.70 0.53
N ARG A 331 3.40 -15.69 -0.34
CA ARG A 331 3.98 -14.37 -0.05
C ARG A 331 3.23 -13.63 1.02
N ALA A 332 1.90 -13.77 1.08
CA ALA A 332 1.11 -13.23 2.18
C ALA A 332 1.58 -13.84 3.51
N GLN A 333 1.84 -15.16 3.56
CA GLN A 333 2.38 -15.80 4.77
C GLN A 333 3.72 -15.21 5.20
N LEU A 334 4.65 -14.99 4.26
CA LEU A 334 5.95 -14.41 4.59
C LEU A 334 5.86 -12.95 5.02
N TYR A 335 4.94 -12.15 4.44
CA TYR A 335 4.64 -10.82 4.94
C TYR A 335 4.19 -10.86 6.40
N GLY A 336 3.22 -11.72 6.73
CA GLY A 336 2.75 -11.92 8.10
C GLY A 336 3.89 -12.33 9.03
N TYR A 337 4.81 -13.18 8.56
CA TYR A 337 5.95 -13.61 9.35
C TYR A 337 6.93 -12.47 9.65
N ILE A 338 7.35 -11.74 8.62
CA ILE A 338 8.41 -10.72 8.73
C ILE A 338 7.89 -9.45 9.42
N LEU A 339 6.63 -9.08 9.23
CA LEU A 339 6.07 -7.81 9.72
C LEU A 339 5.67 -7.83 11.20
N ARG A 340 5.90 -8.92 11.93
CA ARG A 340 5.63 -8.99 13.38
C ARG A 340 6.45 -7.93 14.12
N PRO A 341 5.85 -6.87 14.67
CA PRO A 341 6.59 -5.91 15.45
C PRO A 341 7.05 -6.54 16.76
N ASN A 342 8.23 -6.14 17.22
CA ASN A 342 8.71 -6.54 18.55
C ASN A 342 7.91 -5.82 19.65
N ARG A 343 8.11 -6.24 20.90
CA ARG A 343 7.35 -5.71 22.04
C ARG A 343 7.46 -4.18 22.19
N ALA A 344 8.67 -3.63 22.08
CA ALA A 344 8.88 -2.19 22.23
C ALA A 344 8.20 -1.40 21.10
N ALA A 345 8.23 -1.92 19.87
CA ALA A 345 7.51 -1.35 18.75
C ALA A 345 5.99 -1.37 18.96
N LEU A 346 5.42 -2.48 19.46
CA LEU A 346 3.99 -2.58 19.76
C LEU A 346 3.55 -1.61 20.87
N GLU A 347 4.34 -1.51 21.94
CA GLU A 347 4.08 -0.56 23.03
C GLU A 347 4.05 0.87 22.47
N ARG A 348 5.05 1.25 21.68
CA ARG A 348 5.10 2.57 21.05
C ARG A 348 3.98 2.82 20.03
N MET A 349 3.66 1.82 19.20
CA MET A 349 2.54 1.92 18.24
C MET A 349 1.20 2.07 18.96
N THR A 350 1.03 1.41 20.11
CA THR A 350 -0.15 1.53 20.97
C THR A 350 -0.25 2.94 21.57
N GLU A 351 0.84 3.49 22.09
CA GLU A 351 0.88 4.88 22.56
C GLU A 351 0.46 5.87 21.46
N LEU A 352 1.03 5.70 20.26
CA LEU A 352 0.70 6.51 19.09
C LEU A 352 -0.78 6.37 18.72
N ARG A 353 -1.30 5.15 18.69
CA ARG A 353 -2.70 4.86 18.33
C ARG A 353 -3.72 5.42 19.33
N LEU A 354 -3.38 5.41 20.62
CA LEU A 354 -4.23 5.89 21.70
C LEU A 354 -4.08 7.41 21.95
N ASN A 355 -3.09 8.05 21.32
CA ASN A 355 -2.94 9.50 21.38
C ASN A 355 -4.07 10.19 20.58
N LYS A 356 -5.09 10.68 21.30
CA LYS A 356 -6.24 11.38 20.71
C LYS A 356 -5.89 12.64 19.92
N THR A 357 -4.72 13.24 20.14
CA THR A 357 -4.29 14.44 19.40
C THR A 357 -3.62 14.11 18.07
N LEU A 358 -3.12 12.87 17.90
CA LEU A 358 -2.48 12.41 16.68
C LEU A 358 -3.49 12.04 15.59
N HIS A 359 -4.75 11.80 15.96
CA HIS A 359 -5.80 11.34 15.06
C HIS A 359 -6.93 12.34 14.97
N GLN A 360 -7.44 12.55 13.76
CA GLN A 360 -8.54 13.46 13.49
C GLN A 360 -9.65 12.71 12.76
N GLY A 361 -10.88 12.98 13.19
CA GLY A 361 -12.09 12.58 12.51
C GLY A 361 -12.83 13.80 11.99
N VAL A 362 -13.42 13.69 10.80
CA VAL A 362 -14.35 14.70 10.27
C VAL A 362 -15.58 14.02 9.69
N GLU A 363 -16.76 14.59 9.94
CA GLU A 363 -17.97 14.28 9.19
C GLU A 363 -18.23 15.41 8.22
N THR A 364 -18.26 15.06 6.94
CA THR A 364 -18.52 16.01 5.86
C THR A 364 -19.99 16.39 5.83
N ASN A 365 -20.28 17.59 5.36
CA ASN A 365 -21.64 18.11 5.26
C ASN A 365 -21.93 18.53 3.82
N ARG A 366 -22.89 17.88 3.16
CA ARG A 366 -23.29 18.26 1.80
C ARG A 366 -23.90 19.65 1.67
N GLY A 367 -24.46 20.18 2.77
CA GLY A 367 -25.03 21.53 2.82
C GLY A 367 -23.96 22.61 3.01
N ASN A 368 -22.78 22.25 3.52
CA ASN A 368 -21.65 23.15 3.70
C ASN A 368 -20.33 22.37 3.62
N VAL A 369 -19.76 22.29 2.42
CA VAL A 369 -18.54 21.50 2.15
C VAL A 369 -17.29 22.10 2.80
N GLU A 370 -17.29 23.40 3.07
CA GLU A 370 -16.14 24.12 3.62
C GLU A 370 -16.00 23.93 5.15
N GLU A 371 -17.07 23.55 5.84
CA GLU A 371 -17.10 23.42 7.30
C GLU A 371 -17.53 22.01 7.74
N PRO A 372 -16.65 21.01 7.62
CA PRO A 372 -16.93 19.68 8.14
C PRO A 372 -16.92 19.66 9.67
N GLU A 373 -17.77 18.80 10.27
CA GLU A 373 -17.87 18.65 11.72
C GLU A 373 -16.74 17.78 12.26
N ALA A 374 -16.07 18.23 13.32
CA ALA A 374 -15.04 17.43 13.98
C ALA A 374 -15.64 16.18 14.66
N ARG A 375 -14.93 15.05 14.58
CA ARG A 375 -15.31 13.78 15.20
C ARG A 375 -14.11 13.19 15.95
N GLU A 376 -14.37 12.56 17.10
CA GLU A 376 -13.35 11.76 17.77
C GLU A 376 -13.01 10.51 16.94
N VAL A 377 -11.74 10.09 16.99
CA VAL A 377 -11.29 8.83 16.39
C VAL A 377 -11.31 7.76 17.47
N PRO A 378 -12.27 6.81 17.45
CA PRO A 378 -12.38 5.80 18.50
C PRO A 378 -11.30 4.72 18.34
N PHE A 379 -11.06 3.97 19.41
CA PHE A 379 -10.28 2.74 19.39
C PHE A 379 -11.14 1.58 19.92
N PRO A 380 -11.26 0.46 19.17
CA PRO A 380 -10.90 0.32 17.76
C PRO A 380 -11.72 1.23 16.84
N LEU A 381 -11.33 1.35 15.57
CA LEU A 381 -12.17 1.97 14.55
C LEU A 381 -13.55 1.28 14.50
N PRO A 382 -14.63 2.02 14.22
CA PRO A 382 -15.97 1.45 14.25
C PRO A 382 -16.16 0.36 13.18
N PRO A 383 -17.11 -0.57 13.37
CA PRO A 383 -17.49 -1.51 12.33
C PRO A 383 -17.89 -0.82 11.03
N SER A 384 -17.74 -1.55 9.93
CA SER A 384 -18.07 -1.08 8.57
C SER A 384 -17.22 0.12 8.10
N THR A 385 -16.10 0.38 8.76
CA THR A 385 -15.11 1.37 8.28
C THR A 385 -14.33 0.79 7.10
N VAL A 386 -14.15 1.62 6.07
CA VAL A 386 -13.34 1.31 4.89
C VAL A 386 -11.90 1.81 5.13
N SER A 387 -10.91 0.94 5.02
CA SER A 387 -9.52 1.36 4.88
C SER A 387 -9.28 1.82 3.46
N ILE A 388 -8.84 3.07 3.29
CA ILE A 388 -8.46 3.63 2.00
C ILE A 388 -6.98 4.02 2.08
N HIS A 389 -6.13 3.29 1.36
CA HIS A 389 -4.71 3.61 1.27
C HIS A 389 -4.33 4.13 -0.12
N ILE A 390 -3.92 5.39 -0.14
CA ILE A 390 -3.56 6.14 -1.33
C ILE A 390 -2.05 6.32 -1.33
N ARG A 391 -1.41 5.92 -2.43
CA ARG A 391 0.03 6.09 -2.64
C ARG A 391 0.24 7.07 -3.80
N HIS A 392 0.36 8.35 -3.48
CA HIS A 392 0.74 9.44 -4.39
C HIS A 392 2.13 9.99 -4.01
N GLY A 393 3.08 9.91 -4.93
CA GLY A 393 4.48 10.27 -4.68
C GLY A 393 5.36 9.97 -5.89
N ASP A 394 6.58 9.53 -5.63
CA ASP A 394 7.54 9.02 -6.65
C ASP A 394 6.96 7.91 -7.56
N LYS A 395 5.84 7.31 -7.15
CA LYS A 395 5.09 6.33 -7.91
C LYS A 395 4.54 6.86 -9.25
N ALA A 396 4.43 8.18 -9.44
CA ALA A 396 4.18 8.76 -10.76
C ALA A 396 5.25 8.37 -11.80
N GLY A 397 6.47 8.02 -11.35
CA GLY A 397 7.53 7.46 -12.20
C GLY A 397 7.41 5.97 -12.49
N GLU A 398 6.51 5.23 -11.82
CA GLU A 398 6.31 3.77 -11.98
C GLU A 398 5.08 3.41 -12.83
N GLY A 399 4.18 4.37 -13.12
CA GLY A 399 2.98 4.15 -13.94
C GLY A 399 1.90 5.23 -13.78
N ARG A 400 0.69 4.98 -14.30
CA ARG A 400 -0.47 5.88 -14.13
C ARG A 400 -0.76 6.06 -12.64
N LEU A 401 -0.78 7.32 -12.20
CA LEU A 401 -1.30 7.68 -10.88
C LEU A 401 -2.83 7.53 -10.91
N ILE A 402 -3.37 6.78 -9.96
CA ILE A 402 -4.82 6.68 -9.75
C ILE A 402 -5.21 7.91 -8.95
N SER A 403 -6.26 8.64 -9.33
CA SER A 403 -6.62 9.86 -8.58
C SER A 403 -7.20 9.51 -7.21
N THR A 404 -7.11 10.42 -6.23
CA THR A 404 -7.78 10.25 -4.91
C THR A 404 -9.26 9.91 -5.11
N ARG A 405 -9.91 10.65 -6.02
CA ARG A 405 -11.31 10.46 -6.40
C ARG A 405 -11.64 9.04 -6.82
N ASP A 406 -10.78 8.38 -7.60
CA ASP A 406 -11.01 7.01 -8.06
C ASP A 406 -11.08 6.00 -6.89
N TYR A 407 -10.26 6.18 -5.85
CA TYR A 407 -10.35 5.37 -4.63
C TYR A 407 -11.69 5.60 -3.90
N ILE A 408 -12.13 6.86 -3.78
CA ILE A 408 -13.41 7.19 -3.13
C ILE A 408 -14.58 6.64 -3.94
N VAL A 409 -14.53 6.75 -5.27
CA VAL A 409 -15.51 6.17 -6.20
C VAL A 409 -15.58 4.65 -6.04
N ALA A 410 -14.44 3.97 -5.99
CA ALA A 410 -14.38 2.52 -5.81
C ALA A 410 -15.02 2.09 -4.47
N ALA A 411 -14.76 2.83 -3.40
CA ALA A 411 -15.39 2.61 -2.10
C ALA A 411 -16.91 2.84 -2.16
N GLU A 412 -17.36 3.97 -2.71
CA GLU A 412 -18.77 4.34 -2.77
C GLU A 412 -19.58 3.39 -3.67
N ARG A 413 -18.97 2.90 -4.76
CA ARG A 413 -19.50 1.82 -5.63
C ARG A 413 -19.78 0.56 -4.84
N PHE A 414 -18.82 0.14 -4.03
CA PHE A 414 -18.94 -1.06 -3.22
C PHE A 414 -20.03 -0.91 -2.15
N ILE A 415 -20.05 0.22 -1.44
CA ILE A 415 -21.05 0.51 -0.41
C ILE A 415 -22.46 0.53 -1.03
N LEU A 416 -22.64 1.16 -2.19
CA LEU A 416 -23.94 1.24 -2.85
C LEU A 416 -24.51 -0.15 -3.20
N ARG A 417 -23.64 -1.08 -3.58
CA ARG A 417 -24.02 -2.47 -3.89
C ARG A 417 -24.28 -3.31 -2.64
N ASN A 418 -23.89 -2.82 -1.45
CA ASN A 418 -23.98 -3.55 -0.18
C ASN A 418 -24.49 -2.65 0.97
N PRO A 419 -25.67 -2.02 0.82
CA PRO A 419 -26.11 -0.90 1.67
C PRO A 419 -26.49 -1.29 3.11
N LEU A 420 -26.66 -2.59 3.39
CA LEU A 420 -26.99 -3.09 4.73
C LEU A 420 -25.75 -3.35 5.60
N SER A 421 -24.58 -3.55 4.99
CA SER A 421 -23.38 -4.00 5.69
C SER A 421 -22.30 -2.92 5.78
N TYR A 422 -22.35 -1.91 4.93
CA TYR A 422 -21.29 -0.91 4.82
C TYR A 422 -21.81 0.51 4.90
N MET A 423 -20.99 1.40 5.46
CA MET A 423 -21.28 2.80 5.68
C MET A 423 -20.22 3.66 5.00
N LYS A 424 -20.56 4.90 4.64
CA LYS A 424 -19.62 5.93 4.18
C LYS A 424 -18.79 6.42 5.36
N ARG A 425 -17.88 5.58 5.80
CA ARG A 425 -16.93 5.82 6.88
C ARG A 425 -15.61 5.23 6.45
N ALA A 426 -14.54 6.03 6.46
CA ALA A 426 -13.23 5.54 6.03
C ALA A 426 -12.11 6.00 6.95
N PHE A 427 -11.13 5.13 7.14
CA PHE A 427 -9.80 5.52 7.60
C PHE A 427 -8.90 5.68 6.38
N MET A 428 -8.37 6.89 6.18
CA MET A 428 -7.49 7.22 5.08
C MET A 428 -6.03 7.26 5.55
N SER A 429 -5.18 6.50 4.86
CA SER A 429 -3.73 6.55 5.02
C SER A 429 -3.07 6.91 3.69
N THR A 430 -2.14 7.87 3.72
CA THR A 430 -1.49 8.42 2.51
C THR A 430 -0.30 9.28 2.90
N GLU A 431 0.75 9.32 2.10
CA GLU A 431 1.83 10.30 2.21
C GLU A 431 1.46 11.67 1.62
N ASP A 432 0.40 11.75 0.82
CA ASP A 432 0.00 12.96 0.09
C ASP A 432 -0.99 13.80 0.92
N PRO A 433 -0.63 15.04 1.31
CA PRO A 433 -1.54 15.93 2.03
C PRO A 433 -2.74 16.38 1.18
N GLY A 434 -2.60 16.41 -0.14
CA GLY A 434 -3.66 16.75 -1.10
C GLY A 434 -4.81 15.74 -1.05
N ALA A 435 -4.50 14.45 -0.99
CA ALA A 435 -5.51 13.39 -0.82
C ALA A 435 -6.35 13.56 0.46
N ILE A 436 -5.72 13.94 1.59
CA ILE A 436 -6.46 14.25 2.83
C ILE A 436 -7.35 15.48 2.65
N ALA A 437 -6.82 16.54 2.02
CA ALA A 437 -7.59 17.77 1.78
C ALA A 437 -8.78 17.55 0.83
N GLU A 438 -8.65 16.66 -0.15
CA GLU A 438 -9.75 16.26 -1.03
C GLU A 438 -10.80 15.41 -0.31
N ALA A 439 -10.37 14.43 0.50
CA ALA A 439 -11.29 13.61 1.30
C ALA A 439 -12.18 14.48 2.21
N LYS A 440 -11.58 15.44 2.93
CA LYS A 440 -12.28 16.39 3.80
C LYS A 440 -13.34 17.23 3.09
N ARG A 441 -13.18 17.43 1.77
CA ARG A 441 -14.11 18.21 0.92
C ARG A 441 -15.04 17.33 0.09
N THR A 442 -15.02 16.01 0.29
CA THR A 442 -15.83 15.05 -0.48
C THR A 442 -16.94 14.49 0.40
N PRO A 443 -18.14 15.12 0.43
CA PRO A 443 -19.28 14.60 1.17
C PRO A 443 -19.90 13.36 0.52
N PHE A 444 -19.90 13.30 -0.81
CA PHE A 444 -20.35 12.18 -1.60
C PHE A 444 -19.77 12.29 -3.01
N VAL A 445 -19.64 11.15 -3.70
CA VAL A 445 -19.35 11.14 -5.13
C VAL A 445 -20.60 10.82 -5.94
N ASN A 446 -21.50 10.01 -5.40
CA ASN A 446 -22.74 9.62 -6.06
C ASN A 446 -23.96 10.34 -5.43
N PRO A 447 -24.82 11.01 -6.24
CA PRO A 447 -26.02 11.69 -5.74
C PRO A 447 -27.11 10.75 -5.21
N VAL A 448 -27.02 9.44 -5.47
CA VAL A 448 -27.97 8.43 -4.98
C VAL A 448 -28.02 8.45 -3.46
N ARG A 449 -29.24 8.45 -2.90
CA ARG A 449 -29.47 8.56 -1.44
C ARG A 449 -29.68 7.21 -0.74
N SER A 450 -29.37 6.11 -1.41
CA SER A 450 -29.63 4.74 -0.94
C SER A 450 -28.52 4.17 -0.05
N PHE A 451 -27.93 5.00 0.78
CA PHE A 451 -26.83 4.62 1.68
C PHE A 451 -27.30 4.60 3.14
N GLY A 452 -26.66 3.78 3.98
CA GLY A 452 -26.91 3.77 5.43
C GLY A 452 -26.61 5.13 6.09
N ASN A 453 -25.60 5.85 5.58
CA ASN A 453 -25.35 7.26 5.85
C ASN A 453 -25.03 8.00 4.55
N ILE A 454 -25.49 9.24 4.48
CA ILE A 454 -25.54 10.01 3.24
C ILE A 454 -24.17 10.65 2.93
N ASP A 455 -23.51 11.18 3.95
CA ASP A 455 -22.23 11.89 3.87
C ASP A 455 -21.09 11.07 4.49
N TRP A 456 -19.86 11.31 4.03
CA TRP A 456 -18.68 10.59 4.49
C TRP A 456 -18.20 11.04 5.88
N THR A 457 -17.84 10.06 6.71
CA THR A 457 -16.97 10.27 7.88
C THR A 457 -15.54 9.83 7.53
N TRP A 458 -14.56 10.70 7.71
CA TRP A 458 -13.15 10.45 7.43
C TRP A 458 -12.34 10.44 8.72
N TYR A 459 -11.57 9.38 8.93
CA TYR A 459 -10.54 9.28 9.97
C TYR A 459 -9.16 9.30 9.33
N TYR A 460 -8.22 10.04 9.90
CA TYR A 460 -6.83 10.10 9.45
C TYR A 460 -5.90 10.49 10.60
N SER A 461 -4.60 10.26 10.41
CA SER A 461 -3.59 10.73 11.37
C SER A 461 -3.05 12.09 10.94
N ASN A 462 -2.92 13.02 11.88
CA ASN A 462 -2.28 14.31 11.70
C ASN A 462 -0.76 14.16 11.88
N ILE A 463 -0.10 13.68 10.84
CA ILE A 463 1.35 13.45 10.81
C ILE A 463 1.98 14.23 9.65
N PRO A 464 3.28 14.53 9.71
CA PRO A 464 3.98 15.17 8.59
C PRO A 464 3.82 14.35 7.30
N ARG A 465 3.54 15.04 6.20
CA ARG A 465 3.24 14.44 4.90
C ARG A 465 3.93 15.22 3.79
N VAL A 466 4.51 14.50 2.84
CA VAL A 466 4.99 15.06 1.59
C VAL A 466 4.69 14.07 0.46
N ASP A 467 4.15 14.60 -0.62
CA ASP A 467 3.98 13.91 -1.90
C ASP A 467 5.37 13.58 -2.46
N GLY A 468 5.88 12.39 -2.12
CA GLY A 468 7.27 12.03 -2.35
C GLY A 468 7.61 10.59 -2.00
N GLY A 469 8.90 10.27 -2.14
CA GLY A 469 9.43 8.96 -1.77
C GLY A 469 9.46 8.75 -0.25
N PRO A 470 9.68 7.50 0.21
CA PRO A 470 9.81 7.17 1.62
C PRO A 470 10.86 8.01 2.36
N GLN A 471 11.98 8.33 1.70
CA GLN A 471 13.04 9.15 2.28
C GLN A 471 12.63 10.61 2.49
N ALA A 472 11.79 11.15 1.59
CA ALA A 472 11.28 12.50 1.76
C ALA A 472 10.39 12.59 3.01
N ASN A 473 9.54 11.59 3.24
CA ASN A 473 8.71 11.51 4.43
C ASN A 473 9.54 11.29 5.71
N LEU A 474 10.57 10.45 5.66
CA LEU A 474 11.51 10.28 6.79
C LEU A 474 12.32 11.55 7.09
N ALA A 475 12.65 12.35 6.07
CA ALA A 475 13.37 13.61 6.26
C ALA A 475 12.52 14.70 6.96
N LEU A 476 11.19 14.56 6.95
CA LEU A 476 10.31 15.43 7.74
C LEU A 476 10.31 15.07 9.23
N ALA A 477 10.81 13.88 9.59
CA ALA A 477 10.77 13.41 10.96
C ALA A 477 12.03 13.82 11.73
N HIS A 478 11.82 14.20 12.99
CA HIS A 478 12.92 14.38 13.93
C HIS A 478 13.58 13.06 14.34
N ASN A 479 12.83 11.96 14.25
CA ASN A 479 13.29 10.61 14.58
C ASN A 479 12.72 9.63 13.55
N LYS A 480 13.61 8.99 12.77
CA LYS A 480 13.25 8.03 11.72
C LYS A 480 12.54 6.81 12.27
N THR A 481 13.00 6.28 13.41
CA THR A 481 12.38 5.12 14.06
C THR A 481 10.94 5.44 14.46
N ASP A 482 10.69 6.60 15.08
CA ASP A 482 9.34 7.01 15.49
C ASP A 482 8.43 7.29 14.29
N SER A 483 8.98 7.84 13.21
CA SER A 483 8.27 8.00 11.94
C SER A 483 7.90 6.65 11.31
N LEU A 484 8.83 5.70 11.27
CA LEU A 484 8.58 4.35 10.82
C LEU A 484 7.46 3.69 11.64
N LEU A 485 7.53 3.79 12.96
CA LEU A 485 6.49 3.27 13.87
C LEU A 485 5.15 3.97 13.69
N THR A 486 5.15 5.27 13.40
CA THR A 486 3.94 6.03 13.06
C THR A 486 3.30 5.50 11.78
N HIS A 487 4.08 5.24 10.73
CA HIS A 487 3.58 4.66 9.50
C HIS A 487 3.14 3.20 9.68
N MET A 488 3.88 2.39 10.44
CA MET A 488 3.46 1.03 10.82
C MET A 488 2.17 1.05 11.64
N MET A 489 1.97 2.03 12.53
CA MET A 489 0.71 2.22 13.23
C MET A 489 -0.44 2.52 12.27
N GLN A 490 -0.22 3.32 11.20
CA GLN A 490 -1.25 3.51 10.17
C GLN A 490 -1.59 2.19 9.43
N LEU A 491 -0.62 1.28 9.26
CA LEU A 491 -0.85 -0.06 8.72
C LEU A 491 -1.72 -0.91 9.66
N TRP A 492 -1.52 -0.79 10.98
CA TRP A 492 -2.33 -1.45 12.00
C TRP A 492 -3.75 -0.88 12.02
N MET A 493 -3.91 0.44 11.99
CA MET A 493 -5.22 1.10 11.88
C MET A 493 -5.97 0.67 10.62
N ALA A 494 -5.26 0.49 9.49
CA ALA A 494 -5.87 0.00 8.26
C ALA A 494 -6.56 -1.35 8.45
N VAL A 495 -5.94 -2.29 9.18
CA VAL A 495 -6.53 -3.62 9.41
C VAL A 495 -7.55 -3.68 10.55
N GLU A 496 -7.74 -2.60 11.32
CA GLU A 496 -8.94 -2.43 12.18
C GLU A 496 -10.23 -2.32 11.34
N CYS A 497 -10.12 -1.87 10.08
CA CYS A 497 -11.24 -1.68 9.15
C CYS A 497 -11.80 -3.02 8.62
N ASP A 498 -13.00 -2.98 8.02
CA ASP A 498 -13.73 -4.18 7.56
C ASP A 498 -13.85 -4.26 6.04
N THR A 499 -13.29 -3.30 5.32
CA THR A 499 -13.21 -3.26 3.85
C THR A 499 -11.94 -2.51 3.47
N PHE A 500 -11.32 -2.90 2.36
CA PHE A 500 -10.02 -2.38 1.96
C PHE A 500 -10.10 -1.84 0.54
N VAL A 501 -9.65 -0.62 0.33
CA VAL A 501 -9.54 0.01 -0.99
C VAL A 501 -8.12 0.49 -1.15
N GLY A 502 -7.49 0.02 -2.21
CA GLY A 502 -6.07 0.27 -2.45
C GLY A 502 -5.70 -0.13 -3.87
N ASN A 503 -4.47 0.19 -4.26
CA ASN A 503 -3.87 -0.31 -5.50
C ASN A 503 -2.81 -1.35 -5.15
N ARG A 504 -3.06 -2.63 -5.48
CA ARG A 504 -2.12 -3.72 -5.16
C ARG A 504 -0.81 -3.62 -5.90
N ASN A 505 -0.65 -2.78 -6.91
CA ASN A 505 0.67 -2.46 -7.44
C ASN A 505 1.58 -1.79 -6.38
N SER A 506 1.03 -1.12 -5.36
CA SER A 506 1.81 -0.58 -4.22
C SER A 506 2.23 -1.69 -3.27
N ASN A 507 3.53 -1.75 -2.91
CA ASN A 507 3.99 -2.68 -1.87
C ASN A 507 3.31 -2.40 -0.51
N TRP A 508 2.93 -1.15 -0.22
CA TRP A 508 2.21 -0.81 1.01
C TRP A 508 0.83 -1.45 1.08
N ASN A 509 0.07 -1.34 -0.02
CA ASN A 509 -1.22 -2.02 -0.16
C ASN A 509 -1.11 -3.54 -0.07
N LYS A 510 -0.03 -4.12 -0.61
CA LYS A 510 0.26 -5.56 -0.44
C LYS A 510 0.49 -5.94 1.02
N MET A 511 1.12 -5.08 1.82
CA MET A 511 1.26 -5.31 3.25
C MET A 511 -0.09 -5.27 3.97
N ILE A 512 -0.97 -4.30 3.65
CA ILE A 512 -2.34 -4.24 4.19
C ILE A 512 -3.07 -5.55 3.89
N ASP A 513 -3.03 -5.97 2.63
CA ASP A 513 -3.72 -7.16 2.12
C ASP A 513 -3.17 -8.47 2.73
N ALA A 514 -1.85 -8.55 2.95
CA ALA A 514 -1.24 -9.71 3.58
C ALA A 514 -1.52 -9.77 5.09
N ILE A 515 -1.35 -8.67 5.82
CA ILE A 515 -1.56 -8.62 7.28
C ILE A 515 -3.02 -8.90 7.63
N ARG A 516 -3.99 -8.31 6.89
CA ARG A 516 -5.41 -8.59 7.12
C ARG A 516 -5.80 -10.06 6.89
N CYS A 517 -4.94 -10.82 6.20
CA CYS A 517 -5.17 -12.22 5.86
C CYS A 517 -4.39 -13.20 6.75
N THR A 518 -3.38 -12.71 7.50
CA THR A 518 -2.41 -13.58 8.20
C THR A 518 -2.22 -13.24 9.66
N LEU A 519 -2.27 -11.96 10.02
CA LEU A 519 -2.18 -11.47 11.40
C LEU A 519 -3.51 -10.95 11.93
N MET A 520 -4.54 -10.91 11.09
CA MET A 520 -5.93 -10.68 11.46
C MET A 520 -6.80 -11.63 10.63
N ASP A 521 -7.94 -12.06 11.16
CA ASP A 521 -8.90 -12.96 10.53
C ASP A 521 -9.87 -12.21 9.59
N LYS A 522 -9.32 -11.40 8.68
CA LYS A 522 -10.08 -10.54 7.75
C LYS A 522 -9.77 -10.81 6.28
N CYS A 523 -9.30 -12.00 5.91
CA CYS A 523 -8.98 -12.35 4.54
C CYS A 523 -10.22 -12.39 3.63
N ARG A 524 -11.37 -12.81 4.19
CA ARG A 524 -12.67 -12.79 3.50
C ARG A 524 -13.28 -11.40 3.39
N ALA A 525 -12.76 -10.40 4.11
CA ALA A 525 -13.20 -9.03 3.95
C ALA A 525 -12.92 -8.54 2.51
N PRO A 526 -13.80 -7.72 1.92
CA PRO A 526 -13.62 -7.25 0.56
C PRO A 526 -12.35 -6.39 0.44
N TYR A 527 -11.59 -6.65 -0.62
CA TYR A 527 -10.54 -5.74 -1.07
C TYR A 527 -10.87 -5.30 -2.49
N ILE A 528 -11.11 -4.00 -2.65
CA ILE A 528 -11.42 -3.36 -3.92
C ILE A 528 -10.14 -2.73 -4.47
N ASP A 529 -9.70 -3.21 -5.63
CA ASP A 529 -8.59 -2.58 -6.33
C ASP A 529 -9.08 -1.31 -7.02
N ALA A 530 -8.50 -0.16 -6.66
CA ALA A 530 -8.75 1.10 -7.34
C ALA A 530 -7.93 1.24 -8.64
N GLY A 531 -6.92 0.36 -8.82
CA GLY A 531 -6.10 0.28 -10.03
C GLY A 531 -6.70 -0.66 -11.06
N PHE A 532 -5.86 -1.47 -11.68
CA PHE A 532 -6.35 -2.46 -12.62
C PHE A 532 -6.94 -3.66 -11.87
N VAL A 533 -8.01 -4.25 -12.44
CA VAL A 533 -8.78 -5.36 -11.85
C VAL A 533 -7.92 -6.59 -11.45
N ALA A 534 -6.71 -6.70 -12.00
CA ALA A 534 -5.82 -7.85 -11.83
C ALA A 534 -4.41 -7.49 -11.31
N ASP A 535 -4.22 -6.34 -10.66
CA ASP A 535 -2.90 -5.94 -10.12
C ASP A 535 -2.33 -6.93 -9.09
N TRP A 536 -3.16 -7.82 -8.53
CA TRP A 536 -2.76 -8.93 -7.67
C TRP A 536 -2.05 -10.08 -8.43
N ILE A 537 -2.24 -10.24 -9.74
CA ILE A 537 -1.59 -11.35 -10.49
C ILE A 537 -0.08 -11.22 -10.43
N ASN A 538 0.40 -9.99 -10.42
CA ASN A 538 1.81 -9.66 -10.28
C ASN A 538 2.21 -9.48 -8.82
N PHE A 539 1.51 -10.08 -7.83
CA PHE A 539 1.95 -10.06 -6.43
C PHE A 539 3.34 -10.70 -6.35
N PRO A 540 4.40 -9.89 -6.30
CA PRO A 540 5.66 -10.20 -6.96
C PRO A 540 6.69 -10.78 -6.03
#